data_AF-A0A118K5C6-F1
#
_entry.id   AF-A0A118K5C6-F1
#
_cell.length_a   1.000
_cell.length_b   1.000
_cell.length_c   1.000
_cell.angle_alpha   90.00
_cell.angle_beta   90.00
_cell.angle_gamma   90.00
#
_symmetry.space_group_name_H-M   'P 1'
#
loop_
_entity.id
_entity.type
_entity.pdbx_description
1 polymer ?
#
loop_
_entity_poly.entity_id
_entity_poly.type
_entity_poly.pdbx_seq_one_letter_code
_entity_poly.pdbx_strand_id
1 'polypeptide(L)'
;MTTVFSNYLLFTLFLTAFLTLAPVANAKPAMFLQDFRITWSDSHIKQLDGGRAIQLLLDQYSGMFYVDEVPIRVYKNNEAKGIPFPKTQPMGVYSTLWEADDWATRGGLEKIDWNKAPFYAYYKDFDIEGCTIPGPTTCTSNPSNWWEGATYQHLDPVAARRYRWVRLNHMVYDYCTDKHRFPITPPECMAGI
;
A
#
# COMPACT_ATOMS: atom_id res chain seq x y z
N MET A 1 63.43 4.27 -22.67
CA MET A 1 62.49 3.19 -22.31
C MET A 1 62.09 3.19 -20.83
N THR A 2 62.82 3.89 -19.95
CA THR A 2 62.57 3.93 -18.49
C THR A 2 61.54 4.99 -18.04
N THR A 3 61.35 6.07 -18.80
CA THR A 3 60.41 7.16 -18.43
C THR A 3 58.94 6.81 -18.67
N VAL A 4 58.66 5.96 -19.65
CA VAL A 4 57.28 5.53 -19.99
C VAL A 4 56.71 4.61 -18.91
N PHE A 5 57.52 3.67 -18.40
CA PHE A 5 57.13 2.75 -17.33
C PHE A 5 56.80 3.45 -16.00
N SER A 6 57.52 4.52 -15.67
CA SER A 6 57.28 5.31 -14.45
C SER A 6 55.90 6.01 -14.47
N ASN A 7 55.52 6.56 -15.62
CA ASN A 7 54.23 7.24 -15.77
C ASN A 7 53.03 6.27 -15.72
N TYR A 8 53.17 5.04 -16.24
CA TYR A 8 52.12 4.02 -16.11
C TYR A 8 51.94 3.57 -14.66
N LEU A 9 53.04 3.42 -13.90
CA LEU A 9 52.99 3.04 -12.49
C LEU A 9 52.36 4.13 -11.62
N LEU A 10 52.66 5.40 -11.89
CA LEU A 10 52.05 6.53 -11.19
C LEU A 10 50.56 6.68 -11.53
N PHE A 11 50.18 6.43 -12.79
CA PHE A 11 48.79 6.52 -13.22
C PHE A 11 47.93 5.37 -12.63
N THR A 12 48.46 4.15 -12.56
CA THR A 12 47.77 3.02 -11.92
C THR A 12 47.66 3.18 -10.40
N LEU A 13 48.68 3.73 -9.74
CA LEU A 13 48.61 4.09 -8.32
C LEU A 13 47.56 5.19 -8.05
N PHE A 14 47.45 6.19 -8.91
CA PHE A 14 46.42 7.23 -8.78
C PHE A 14 44.99 6.68 -9.00
N LEU A 15 44.81 5.81 -9.99
CA LEU A 15 43.48 5.24 -10.30
C LEU A 15 43.01 4.29 -9.19
N THR A 16 43.91 3.51 -8.60
CA THR A 16 43.59 2.60 -7.48
C THR A 16 43.35 3.35 -6.17
N ALA A 17 44.07 4.45 -5.92
CA ALA A 17 43.77 5.34 -4.79
C ALA A 17 42.39 6.01 -4.92
N PHE A 18 41.98 6.40 -6.14
CA PHE A 18 40.67 7.03 -6.36
C PHE A 18 39.49 6.04 -6.18
N LEU A 19 39.68 4.78 -6.55
CA LEU A 19 38.67 3.71 -6.37
C LEU A 19 38.52 3.26 -4.92
N THR A 20 39.55 3.40 -4.08
CA THR A 20 39.53 2.98 -2.67
C THR A 20 39.12 4.09 -1.70
N LEU A 21 39.12 5.35 -2.13
CA LEU A 21 38.71 6.52 -1.35
C LEU A 21 37.33 7.08 -1.72
N ALA A 22 36.60 6.44 -2.64
CA ALA A 22 35.22 6.81 -2.91
C ALA A 22 34.39 6.57 -1.63
N PRO A 23 33.80 7.61 -1.02
CA PRO A 23 32.97 7.43 0.16
C PRO A 23 31.80 6.54 -0.25
N VAL A 24 31.61 5.44 0.49
CA VAL A 24 30.37 4.66 0.40
C VAL A 24 29.24 5.62 0.77
N ALA A 25 28.49 6.06 -0.24
CA ALA A 25 27.29 6.86 -0.04
C ALA A 25 26.27 5.95 0.65
N ASN A 26 26.28 5.96 1.99
CA ASN A 26 25.22 5.35 2.75
C ASN A 26 23.97 6.19 2.52
N ALA A 27 23.04 5.67 1.72
CA ALA A 27 21.71 6.24 1.62
C ALA A 27 21.10 6.19 3.03
N LYS A 28 20.92 7.35 3.65
CA LYS A 28 20.15 7.45 4.89
C LYS A 28 18.75 6.91 4.58
N PRO A 29 18.16 6.03 5.40
CA PRO A 29 16.79 5.59 5.20
C PRO A 29 15.89 6.82 5.17
N ALA A 30 15.24 7.09 4.03
CA ALA A 30 14.29 8.19 3.92
C ALA A 30 13.20 7.96 4.96
N MET A 31 12.93 8.92 5.84
CA MET A 31 11.92 8.86 6.91
C MET A 31 10.75 9.79 6.58
N PHE A 32 9.52 9.28 6.58
CA PHE A 32 8.34 10.07 6.15
C PHE A 32 8.19 11.34 6.97
N LEU A 33 8.42 11.23 8.28
CA LEU A 33 8.37 12.35 9.22
C LEU A 33 9.44 13.44 9.00
N GLN A 34 10.54 13.15 8.30
CA GLN A 34 11.64 14.10 8.07
C GLN A 34 11.72 14.60 6.63
N ASP A 35 11.32 13.78 5.67
CA ASP A 35 11.55 14.04 4.25
C ASP A 35 10.26 14.36 3.49
N PHE A 36 9.09 14.23 4.13
CA PHE A 36 7.79 14.53 3.54
C PHE A 36 7.10 15.66 4.28
N ARG A 37 6.84 16.75 3.56
CA ARG A 37 6.01 17.86 4.03
C ARG A 37 4.65 17.74 3.37
N ILE A 38 3.59 17.56 4.17
CA ILE A 38 2.22 17.61 3.68
C ILE A 38 1.93 19.05 3.25
N THR A 39 1.69 19.27 1.96
CA THR A 39 1.46 20.60 1.38
C THR A 39 -0.03 20.97 1.25
N TRP A 40 -0.93 20.00 1.49
CA TRP A 40 -2.38 20.22 1.44
C TRP A 40 -3.15 19.19 2.29
N SER A 41 -4.29 19.60 2.86
CA SER A 41 -5.23 18.74 3.62
C SER A 41 -4.68 18.11 4.91
N ASP A 42 -3.87 18.86 5.65
CA ASP A 42 -3.30 18.48 6.95
C ASP A 42 -4.38 18.04 7.97
N SER A 43 -5.59 18.61 7.89
CA SER A 43 -6.70 18.26 8.77
C SER A 43 -7.47 16.97 8.41
N HIS A 44 -7.23 16.40 7.23
CA HIS A 44 -7.97 15.20 6.76
C HIS A 44 -7.10 13.94 6.69
N ILE A 45 -5.79 14.07 6.93
CA ILE A 45 -4.84 12.94 6.91
C ILE A 45 -4.31 12.74 8.33
N LYS A 46 -4.85 11.75 9.03
CA LYS A 46 -4.34 11.34 10.34
C LYS A 46 -3.32 10.21 10.16
N GLN A 47 -2.05 10.52 10.40
CA GLN A 47 -0.97 9.53 10.42
C GLN A 47 -1.13 8.66 11.68
N LEU A 48 -1.19 7.34 11.50
CA LEU A 48 -1.13 6.35 12.57
C LEU A 48 0.30 5.76 12.56
N ASP A 49 0.92 5.50 13.71
CA ASP A 49 2.23 4.81 13.83
C ASP A 49 3.41 5.26 12.92
N GLY A 50 3.58 6.56 12.70
CA GLY A 50 4.68 7.06 11.85
C GLY A 50 4.45 6.89 10.33
N GLY A 51 3.27 6.38 9.95
CA GLY A 51 2.49 6.67 8.74
C GLY A 51 3.17 6.35 7.40
N ARG A 52 3.34 5.07 7.04
CA ARG A 52 4.03 4.72 5.78
C ARG A 52 3.58 3.49 5.04
N ALA A 53 2.86 2.55 5.66
CA ALA A 53 2.52 1.32 4.96
C ALA A 53 1.03 1.29 4.59
N ILE A 54 0.74 1.02 3.33
CA ILE A 54 -0.59 0.59 2.90
C ILE A 54 -0.43 -0.86 2.51
N GLN A 55 -1.22 -1.73 3.12
CA GLN A 55 -1.20 -3.16 2.81
C GLN A 55 -2.59 -3.61 2.37
N LEU A 56 -2.58 -4.40 1.30
CA LEU A 56 -3.75 -5.11 0.78
C LEU A 56 -3.51 -6.60 0.99
N LEU A 57 -4.40 -7.24 1.72
CA LEU A 57 -4.39 -8.69 1.89
C LEU A 57 -5.65 -9.26 1.23
N LEU A 58 -5.48 -10.24 0.37
CA LEU A 58 -6.57 -11.01 -0.20
C LEU A 58 -6.24 -12.50 -0.10
N ASP A 59 -7.06 -13.21 0.66
CA ASP A 59 -6.98 -14.66 0.85
C ASP A 59 -8.34 -15.31 0.51
N GLN A 60 -8.48 -16.61 0.75
CA GLN A 60 -9.73 -17.32 0.46
C GLN A 60 -10.92 -16.92 1.36
N TYR A 61 -10.65 -16.28 2.50
CA TYR A 61 -11.60 -15.99 3.55
C TYR A 61 -12.00 -14.51 3.58
N SER A 62 -11.12 -13.60 3.17
CA SER A 62 -11.35 -12.16 3.26
C SER A 62 -10.45 -11.30 2.38
N GLY A 63 -10.92 -10.09 2.09
CA GLY A 63 -10.12 -8.99 1.59
C GLY A 63 -9.98 -7.93 2.68
N MET A 64 -8.76 -7.61 3.07
CA MET A 64 -8.46 -6.66 4.15
C MET A 64 -7.57 -5.52 3.67
N PHE A 65 -7.91 -4.31 4.12
CA PHE A 65 -7.17 -3.08 3.85
C PHE A 65 -6.59 -2.58 5.15
N TYR A 66 -5.29 -2.33 5.16
CA TYR A 66 -4.56 -1.84 6.31
C TYR A 66 -3.89 -0.51 6.01
N VAL A 67 -3.83 0.33 7.04
CA VAL A 67 -2.92 1.46 7.12
C VAL A 67 -2.01 1.19 8.30
N ASP A 68 -0.72 1.07 8.01
CA ASP A 68 0.32 0.54 8.88
C ASP A 68 -0.07 -0.87 9.33
N GLU A 69 -0.42 -1.07 10.60
CA GLU A 69 -0.89 -2.36 11.13
C GLU A 69 -2.37 -2.32 11.54
N VAL A 70 -3.09 -1.26 11.16
CA VAL A 70 -4.46 -1.02 11.56
C VAL A 70 -5.41 -1.40 10.42
N PRO A 71 -6.27 -2.42 10.60
CA PRO A 71 -7.31 -2.71 9.62
C PRO A 71 -8.28 -1.53 9.53
N ILE A 72 -8.50 -1.03 8.31
CA ILE A 72 -9.43 0.07 8.01
C ILE A 72 -10.67 -0.40 7.25
N ARG A 73 -10.60 -1.57 6.61
CA ARG A 73 -11.74 -2.24 5.98
C ARG A 73 -11.50 -3.75 5.90
N VAL A 74 -12.54 -4.53 6.18
CA VAL A 74 -12.57 -5.98 5.98
C VAL A 74 -13.80 -6.32 5.15
N TYR A 75 -13.60 -7.12 4.11
CA TYR A 75 -14.64 -7.67 3.24
C TYR A 75 -14.56 -9.20 3.35
N LYS A 76 -15.46 -9.81 4.11
CA LYS A 76 -15.47 -11.26 4.28
C LYS A 76 -15.96 -11.98 3.04
N ASN A 77 -15.33 -13.10 2.71
CA ASN A 77 -15.87 -14.06 1.77
C ASN A 77 -17.16 -14.65 2.33
N ASN A 78 -18.28 -14.30 1.71
CA ASN A 78 -19.61 -14.80 2.03
C ASN A 78 -20.25 -15.49 0.81
N GLU A 79 -19.47 -16.15 -0.05
CA GLU A 79 -19.98 -16.91 -1.20
C GLU A 79 -20.99 -18.00 -0.78
N ALA A 80 -20.80 -18.60 0.40
CA ALA A 80 -21.76 -19.54 0.98
C ALA A 80 -23.16 -18.92 1.24
N LYS A 81 -23.24 -17.59 1.31
CA LYS A 81 -24.49 -16.80 1.41
C LYS A 81 -24.90 -16.17 0.08
N GLY A 82 -24.28 -16.60 -1.04
CA GLY A 82 -24.58 -16.09 -2.38
C GLY A 82 -23.95 -14.74 -2.71
N ILE A 83 -22.97 -14.28 -1.92
CA ILE A 83 -22.32 -12.97 -2.11
C ILE A 83 -21.03 -13.16 -2.89
N PRO A 84 -20.86 -12.53 -4.07
CA PRO A 84 -19.64 -12.65 -4.87
C PRO A 84 -18.38 -12.20 -4.10
N PHE A 85 -17.29 -12.92 -4.33
CA PHE A 85 -15.97 -12.63 -3.75
C PHE A 85 -14.85 -12.88 -4.77
N PRO A 86 -13.85 -11.98 -4.89
CA PRO A 86 -12.86 -12.04 -5.97
C PRO A 86 -11.72 -13.03 -5.67
N LYS A 87 -12.01 -14.35 -5.64
CA LYS A 87 -10.97 -15.38 -5.36
C LYS A 87 -10.38 -16.07 -6.58
N THR A 88 -11.09 -16.09 -7.71
CA THR A 88 -10.73 -16.94 -8.87
C THR A 88 -10.09 -16.19 -10.02
N GLN A 89 -10.31 -14.88 -10.12
CA GLN A 89 -9.79 -14.07 -11.20
C GLN A 89 -8.42 -13.49 -10.78
N PRO A 90 -7.33 -13.81 -11.51
CA PRO A 90 -6.03 -13.20 -11.23
C PRO A 90 -6.10 -11.67 -11.38
N MET A 91 -5.36 -10.96 -10.54
CA MET A 91 -5.37 -9.49 -10.52
C MET A 91 -3.96 -8.93 -10.69
N GLY A 92 -3.88 -7.74 -11.29
CA GLY A 92 -2.69 -6.92 -11.28
C GLY A 92 -2.75 -5.88 -10.17
N VAL A 93 -1.59 -5.51 -9.63
CA VAL A 93 -1.45 -4.36 -8.73
C VAL A 93 -1.12 -3.13 -9.57
N TYR A 94 -1.85 -2.05 -9.36
CA TYR A 94 -1.68 -0.80 -10.09
C TYR A 94 -1.51 0.37 -9.12
N SER A 95 -0.66 1.33 -9.48
CA SER A 95 -0.54 2.61 -8.82
C SER A 95 -0.49 3.70 -9.88
N THR A 96 -1.34 4.72 -9.72
CA THR A 96 -1.46 5.82 -10.68
C THR A 96 -1.65 7.14 -9.94
N LEU A 97 -1.13 8.21 -10.53
CA LEU A 97 -1.47 9.58 -10.17
C LEU A 97 -2.19 10.18 -11.38
N TRP A 98 -3.43 10.61 -11.20
CA TRP A 98 -4.29 11.09 -12.28
C TRP A 98 -5.26 12.16 -11.77
N GLU A 99 -5.84 12.93 -12.69
CA GLU A 99 -6.74 14.04 -12.41
C GLU A 99 -8.21 13.56 -12.43
N ALA A 100 -8.99 13.96 -11.41
CA ALA A 100 -10.34 13.44 -11.15
C ALA A 100 -11.29 14.51 -10.57
N ASP A 101 -11.26 15.71 -11.15
CA ASP A 101 -11.94 16.91 -10.67
C ASP A 101 -13.45 16.76 -10.53
N ASP A 102 -14.08 15.88 -11.31
CA ASP A 102 -15.53 15.71 -11.28
C ASP A 102 -16.04 15.08 -9.99
N TRP A 103 -15.17 14.48 -9.16
CA TRP A 103 -15.62 13.79 -7.95
C TRP A 103 -14.62 13.73 -6.78
N ALA A 104 -13.32 13.93 -7.00
CA ALA A 104 -12.30 13.63 -5.99
C ALA A 104 -12.39 14.47 -4.72
N THR A 105 -12.47 15.81 -4.85
CA THR A 105 -12.44 16.71 -3.68
C THR A 105 -13.80 17.35 -3.46
N ARG A 106 -14.37 17.14 -2.26
CA ARG A 106 -15.71 17.60 -1.87
C ARG A 106 -16.79 17.26 -2.90
N GLY A 107 -16.73 16.05 -3.45
CA GLY A 107 -17.67 15.60 -4.48
C GLY A 107 -17.54 16.36 -5.82
N GLY A 108 -16.36 16.90 -6.11
CA GLY A 108 -16.05 17.60 -7.36
C GLY A 108 -16.24 19.12 -7.32
N LEU A 109 -16.52 19.69 -6.15
CA LEU A 109 -16.67 21.14 -5.97
C LEU A 109 -15.32 21.88 -5.97
N GLU A 110 -14.25 21.22 -5.54
CA GLU A 110 -12.89 21.78 -5.54
C GLU A 110 -12.09 21.17 -6.68
N LYS A 111 -11.66 22.01 -7.61
CA LYS A 111 -10.95 21.67 -8.85
C LYS A 111 -9.44 21.79 -8.66
N ILE A 112 -8.67 21.03 -9.42
CA ILE A 112 -7.22 21.06 -9.39
C ILE A 112 -6.70 22.45 -9.78
N ASP A 113 -5.73 22.96 -9.02
CA ASP A 113 -5.02 24.19 -9.35
C ASP A 113 -3.71 23.85 -10.05
N TRP A 114 -3.72 23.88 -11.38
CA TRP A 114 -2.56 23.55 -12.21
C TRP A 114 -1.35 24.48 -12.01
N ASN A 115 -1.53 25.66 -11.41
CA ASN A 115 -0.40 26.52 -11.07
C ASN A 115 0.47 25.94 -9.95
N LYS A 116 -0.05 24.92 -9.23
CA LYS A 116 0.69 24.17 -8.19
C LYS A 116 1.40 22.93 -8.73
N ALA A 117 1.30 22.67 -10.03
CA ALA A 117 2.03 21.60 -10.67
C ALA A 117 3.55 21.85 -10.65
N PRO A 118 4.40 20.80 -10.74
CA PRO A 118 4.05 19.38 -10.84
C PRO A 118 3.54 18.76 -9.53
N PHE A 119 2.61 17.82 -9.65
CA PHE A 119 2.12 17.01 -8.52
C PHE A 119 2.94 15.73 -8.42
N TYR A 120 3.48 15.45 -7.23
CA TYR A 120 4.33 14.28 -7.00
C TYR A 120 3.68 13.31 -6.02
N ALA A 121 3.78 12.02 -6.34
CA ALA A 121 3.52 10.92 -5.42
C ALA A 121 4.76 10.02 -5.40
N TYR A 122 5.23 9.68 -4.21
CA TYR A 122 6.43 8.85 -4.03
C TYR A 122 6.05 7.55 -3.36
N TYR A 123 6.61 6.46 -3.85
CA TYR A 123 6.40 5.11 -3.36
C TYR A 123 7.76 4.44 -3.17
N LYS A 124 7.86 3.59 -2.16
CA LYS A 124 9.06 2.79 -1.88
C LYS A 124 8.66 1.53 -1.13
N ASP A 125 9.63 0.64 -0.92
CA ASP A 125 9.46 -0.58 -0.12
C ASP A 125 8.30 -1.44 -0.65
N PHE A 126 8.26 -1.62 -1.97
CA PHE A 126 7.27 -2.47 -2.65
C PHE A 126 7.52 -3.92 -2.30
N ASP A 127 6.54 -4.53 -1.66
CA ASP A 127 6.55 -5.95 -1.31
C ASP A 127 5.27 -6.61 -1.83
N ILE A 128 5.45 -7.71 -2.56
CA ILE A 128 4.35 -8.45 -3.17
C ILE A 128 4.61 -9.93 -2.93
N GLU A 129 3.81 -10.50 -2.04
CA GLU A 129 3.74 -11.93 -1.79
C GLU A 129 2.40 -12.45 -2.28
N GLY A 130 2.43 -13.47 -3.14
CA GLY A 130 1.21 -14.06 -3.67
C GLY A 130 1.48 -15.07 -4.78
N CYS A 131 0.38 -15.62 -5.31
CA CYS A 131 0.41 -16.61 -6.38
C CYS A 131 0.44 -15.94 -7.75
N THR A 132 1.57 -16.03 -8.45
CA THR A 132 1.73 -15.48 -9.80
C THR A 132 1.07 -16.36 -10.86
N ILE A 133 0.62 -15.75 -11.95
CA ILE A 133 0.08 -16.44 -13.13
C ILE A 133 0.88 -15.97 -14.36
N PRO A 134 1.51 -16.89 -15.13
CA PRO A 134 1.55 -18.35 -14.92
C PRO A 134 2.38 -18.74 -13.70
N GLY A 135 1.92 -19.75 -12.95
CA GLY A 135 2.58 -20.25 -11.76
C GLY A 135 2.03 -21.63 -11.35
N PRO A 136 2.54 -22.22 -10.25
CA PRO A 136 2.08 -23.52 -9.78
C PRO A 136 0.58 -23.51 -9.48
N THR A 137 -0.17 -24.45 -10.04
CA THR A 137 -1.62 -24.58 -9.82
C THR A 137 -1.98 -24.83 -8.36
N THR A 138 -1.04 -25.31 -7.56
CA THR A 138 -1.20 -25.60 -6.14
C THR A 138 -1.05 -24.37 -5.25
N CYS A 139 -0.55 -23.24 -5.76
CA CYS A 139 -0.23 -22.09 -4.93
C CYS A 139 -1.47 -21.52 -4.22
N THR A 140 -2.58 -21.32 -4.93
CA THR A 140 -3.77 -20.61 -4.42
C THR A 140 -4.47 -21.30 -3.25
N SER A 141 -4.25 -22.60 -3.09
CA SER A 141 -4.84 -23.41 -2.01
C SER A 141 -3.79 -24.11 -1.17
N ASN A 142 -2.55 -23.62 -1.17
CA ASN A 142 -1.46 -24.22 -0.40
C ASN A 142 -1.56 -23.81 1.07
N PRO A 143 -1.81 -24.76 2.00
CA PRO A 143 -1.86 -24.44 3.43
C PRO A 143 -0.51 -23.97 4.01
N SER A 144 0.59 -24.17 3.26
CA SER A 144 1.92 -23.67 3.63
C SER A 144 2.09 -22.16 3.42
N ASN A 145 1.18 -21.52 2.67
CA ASN A 145 1.19 -20.07 2.54
C ASN A 145 0.85 -19.45 3.90
N TRP A 146 1.66 -18.49 4.35
CA TRP A 146 1.43 -17.89 5.67
C TRP A 146 0.05 -17.22 5.78
N TRP A 147 -0.44 -16.63 4.68
CA TRP A 147 -1.75 -15.96 4.61
C TRP A 147 -2.94 -16.92 4.67
N GLU A 148 -2.74 -18.24 4.49
CA GLU A 148 -3.79 -19.25 4.67
C GLU A 148 -3.88 -19.74 6.13
N GLY A 149 -2.95 -19.32 6.99
CA GLY A 149 -2.91 -19.69 8.40
C GLY A 149 -4.13 -19.21 9.17
N ALA A 150 -4.52 -19.96 10.22
CA ALA A 150 -5.73 -19.70 11.02
C ALA A 150 -5.80 -18.26 11.60
N THR A 151 -4.65 -17.65 11.89
CA THR A 151 -4.54 -16.28 12.40
C THR A 151 -4.97 -15.22 11.38
N TYR A 152 -4.92 -15.51 10.08
CA TYR A 152 -5.26 -14.58 9.01
C TYR A 152 -6.70 -14.72 8.52
N GLN A 153 -7.37 -15.83 8.86
CA GLN A 153 -8.77 -16.06 8.48
C GLN A 153 -9.74 -15.04 9.12
N HIS A 154 -9.36 -14.51 10.29
CA HIS A 154 -10.15 -13.56 11.06
C HIS A 154 -9.25 -12.51 11.73
N LEU A 155 -9.78 -11.30 11.94
CA LEU A 155 -9.10 -10.34 12.79
C LEU A 155 -8.99 -10.88 14.22
N ASP A 156 -7.79 -10.76 14.80
CA ASP A 156 -7.62 -11.01 16.22
C ASP A 156 -8.39 -9.94 17.05
N PRO A 157 -8.67 -10.20 18.34
CA PRO A 157 -9.46 -9.28 19.17
C PRO A 157 -8.87 -7.86 19.30
N VAL A 158 -7.55 -7.70 19.25
CA VAL A 158 -6.87 -6.41 19.28
C VAL A 158 -7.09 -5.68 17.95
N ALA A 159 -6.83 -6.33 16.82
CA ALA A 159 -7.07 -5.77 15.51
C ALA A 159 -8.56 -5.42 15.30
N ALA A 160 -9.48 -6.26 15.77
CA ALA A 160 -10.92 -5.99 15.72
C ALA A 160 -11.33 -4.74 16.53
N ARG A 161 -10.71 -4.51 17.70
CA ARG A 161 -10.91 -3.28 18.48
C ARG A 161 -10.38 -2.04 17.75
N ARG A 162 -9.18 -2.14 17.16
CA ARG A 162 -8.59 -1.06 16.36
C ARG A 162 -9.47 -0.74 15.14
N TYR A 163 -9.93 -1.77 14.42
CA TYR A 163 -10.87 -1.63 13.30
C TYR A 163 -12.13 -0.88 13.72
N ARG A 164 -12.77 -1.30 14.82
CA ARG A 164 -13.96 -0.66 15.35
C ARG A 164 -13.70 0.81 15.71
N TRP A 165 -12.55 1.10 16.33
CA TRP A 165 -12.17 2.47 16.66
C TRP A 165 -12.00 3.33 15.39
N VAL A 166 -11.35 2.82 14.34
CA VAL A 166 -11.23 3.52 13.05
C VAL A 166 -12.62 3.80 12.47
N ARG A 167 -13.49 2.79 12.43
CA ARG A 167 -14.86 2.97 11.92
C ARG A 167 -15.66 4.02 12.68
N LEU A 168 -15.51 4.10 14.01
CA LEU A 168 -16.24 5.06 14.84
C LEU A 168 -15.68 6.48 14.78
N ASN A 169 -14.38 6.65 14.57
CA ASN A 169 -13.72 7.95 14.71
C ASN A 169 -13.24 8.56 13.39
N HIS A 170 -13.09 7.76 12.34
CA HIS A 170 -12.42 8.17 11.10
C HIS A 170 -13.20 7.84 9.82
N MET A 171 -14.29 7.08 9.89
CA MET A 171 -15.12 6.77 8.72
C MET A 171 -16.05 7.94 8.41
N VAL A 172 -15.82 8.60 7.26
CA VAL A 172 -16.63 9.73 6.79
C VAL A 172 -17.73 9.33 5.80
N TYR A 173 -17.60 8.16 5.19
CA TYR A 173 -18.57 7.61 4.25
C TYR A 173 -18.57 6.08 4.34
N ASP A 174 -19.77 5.49 4.32
CA ASP A 174 -19.96 4.05 4.22
C ASP A 174 -21.19 3.73 3.38
N TYR A 175 -20.96 3.05 2.26
CA TYR A 175 -22.00 2.66 1.31
C TYR A 175 -23.06 1.74 1.94
N CYS A 176 -22.72 0.98 2.98
CA CYS A 176 -23.69 0.16 3.71
C CYS A 176 -24.79 0.99 4.40
N THR A 177 -24.47 2.24 4.74
CA THR A 177 -25.35 3.18 5.44
C THR A 177 -25.94 4.26 4.52
N ASP A 178 -25.43 4.39 3.30
CA ASP A 178 -25.93 5.33 2.31
C ASP A 178 -27.26 4.84 1.69
N LYS A 179 -28.36 5.28 2.31
CA LYS A 179 -29.72 4.94 1.86
C LYS A 179 -30.17 5.69 0.60
N HIS A 180 -29.49 6.78 0.24
CA HIS A 180 -29.79 7.50 -0.98
C HIS A 180 -29.28 6.72 -2.18
N ARG A 181 -28.03 6.23 -2.12
CA ARG A 181 -27.44 5.41 -3.18
C ARG A 181 -27.94 3.97 -3.17
N PHE A 182 -28.11 3.40 -1.98
CA PHE A 182 -28.57 2.02 -1.79
C PHE A 182 -29.85 1.99 -0.93
N PRO A 183 -31.03 2.22 -1.53
CA PRO A 183 -32.30 2.13 -0.81
C PRO A 183 -32.49 0.77 -0.14
N ILE A 184 -32.04 -0.29 -0.81
CA ILE A 184 -31.90 -1.64 -0.27
C ILE A 184 -30.43 -1.85 0.09
N THR A 185 -30.15 -2.14 1.36
CA THR A 185 -28.77 -2.35 1.83
C THR A 185 -28.14 -3.56 1.12
N PRO A 186 -26.92 -3.43 0.58
CA PRO A 186 -26.21 -4.53 -0.05
C PRO A 186 -26.05 -5.73 0.92
N PRO A 187 -26.22 -6.98 0.44
CA PRO A 187 -26.31 -8.15 1.30
C PRO A 187 -25.05 -8.41 2.15
N GLU A 188 -23.87 -8.03 1.64
CA GLU A 188 -22.60 -8.16 2.34
C GLU A 188 -22.49 -7.29 3.59
N CYS A 189 -23.21 -6.16 3.62
CA CYS A 189 -23.26 -5.29 4.77
C CYS A 189 -24.00 -5.93 5.96
N MET A 190 -24.89 -6.89 5.67
CA MET A 190 -25.65 -7.64 6.68
C MET A 190 -25.04 -9.01 6.98
N ALA A 191 -24.15 -9.50 6.12
CA ALA A 191 -23.54 -10.82 6.25
C ALA A 191 -22.50 -10.93 7.37
N GLY A 192 -22.16 -9.82 8.03
CA GLY A 192 -21.19 -9.74 9.12
C GLY A 192 -19.76 -9.56 8.63
N ILE A 193 -18.97 -8.90 9.48
CA ILE A 193 -17.51 -8.71 9.37
C ILE A 193 -16.81 -9.60 10.38
#